data_AF-A0A662PE80-F1
#
_entry.id   AF-A0A662PE80-F1
#
_cell.length_a   1.000
_cell.length_b   1.000
_cell.length_c   1.000
_cell.angle_alpha   90.00
_cell.angle_beta   90.00
_cell.angle_gamma   90.00
#
_symmetry.space_group_name_H-M   'P 1'
#
loop_
_entity.id
_entity.type
_entity.pdbx_description
1 polymer ?
#
loop_
_entity_poly.entity_id
_entity_poly.type
_entity_poly.pdbx_seq_one_letter_code
_entity_poly.pdbx_strand_id
1 'polypeptide(L)'
;INPIAAFLPVKNYHLRQVNTCLECIEENLPEDVPEDVQALLDEMQEHIDNANTTGNSIYANNELLKALKCAEDIEEKLGITCPL
;
A
#
# COMPACT_ATOMS: atom_id res chain seq x y z
N ILE A 1 -14.57 24.91 -3.22
CA ILE A 1 -13.43 23.96 -3.06
C ILE A 1 -13.81 22.70 -3.81
N ASN A 2 -12.97 22.22 -4.73
CA ASN A 2 -13.22 20.92 -5.36
C ASN A 2 -12.86 19.82 -4.35
N PRO A 3 -13.81 18.98 -3.90
CA PRO A 3 -13.55 17.96 -2.88
C PRO A 3 -12.49 16.96 -3.34
N ILE A 4 -12.41 16.64 -4.63
CA ILE A 4 -11.35 15.78 -5.18
C ILE A 4 -9.99 16.49 -5.00
N ALA A 5 -9.85 17.75 -5.39
CA ALA A 5 -8.57 18.45 -5.19
C ALA A 5 -8.18 18.58 -3.70
N ALA A 6 -9.15 18.68 -2.79
CA ALA A 6 -8.92 18.81 -1.36
C ALA A 6 -8.29 17.57 -0.71
N PHE A 7 -8.49 16.38 -1.27
CA PHE A 7 -7.93 15.12 -0.76
C PHE A 7 -6.54 14.79 -1.29
N LEU A 8 -5.98 15.58 -2.22
CA LEU A 8 -4.63 15.36 -2.76
C LEU A 8 -3.53 15.27 -1.69
N PRO A 9 -3.50 16.13 -0.65
CA PRO A 9 -2.48 16.02 0.40
C PRO A 9 -2.56 14.68 1.15
N VAL A 10 -3.77 14.22 1.48
CA VAL A 10 -3.99 12.96 2.21
C VAL A 10 -3.62 11.75 1.34
N LYS A 11 -4.04 11.78 0.07
CA LYS A 11 -3.66 10.76 -0.93
C LYS A 11 -2.13 10.67 -1.09
N ASN A 12 -1.42 11.81 -1.14
CA ASN A 12 0.04 11.80 -1.24
C ASN A 12 0.72 11.34 0.05
N TYR A 13 0.13 11.64 1.22
CA TYR A 13 0.60 11.12 2.50
C TYR A 13 0.55 9.59 2.54
N HIS A 14 -0.62 8.99 2.26
CA HIS A 14 -0.75 7.54 2.25
C HIS A 14 0.10 6.87 1.16
N LEU A 15 0.25 7.49 -0.02
CA LEU A 15 1.13 6.95 -1.06
C LEU A 15 2.58 6.85 -0.58
N ARG A 16 3.04 7.85 0.17
CA ARG A 16 4.38 7.79 0.78
C ARG A 16 4.47 6.65 1.80
N GLN A 17 3.47 6.47 2.65
CA GLN A 17 3.47 5.38 3.64
C GLN A 17 3.50 4.01 2.97
N VAL A 18 2.64 3.80 1.96
CA VAL A 18 2.59 2.55 1.21
C VAL A 18 3.94 2.23 0.57
N ASN A 19 4.60 3.21 -0.06
CA ASN A 19 5.92 3.01 -0.64
C ASN A 19 6.98 2.66 0.41
N THR A 20 6.95 3.32 1.58
CA THR A 20 7.86 3.00 2.69
C THR A 20 7.64 1.56 3.21
N CYS A 21 6.38 1.15 3.38
CA CYS A 21 6.04 -0.21 3.79
C CYS A 21 6.48 -1.23 2.74
N LEU A 22 6.24 -0.97 1.45
CA LEU A 22 6.62 -1.87 0.37
C LEU A 22 8.14 -2.09 0.33
N GLU A 23 8.94 -1.02 0.40
CA GLU A 23 10.40 -1.12 0.44
C GLU A 23 10.87 -1.96 1.65
N CYS A 24 10.32 -1.70 2.84
CA CYS A 24 10.64 -2.47 4.04
C CYS A 24 10.23 -3.96 3.92
N ILE A 25 9.08 -4.25 3.34
CA ILE A 25 8.61 -5.62 3.11
C ILE A 25 9.56 -6.33 2.14
N GLU A 26 9.88 -5.71 1.01
CA GLU A 26 10.80 -6.27 0.00
C GLU A 26 12.17 -6.61 0.57
N GLU A 27 12.71 -5.77 1.47
CA GLU A 27 13.98 -6.02 2.17
C GLU A 27 13.92 -7.21 3.16
N ASN A 28 12.72 -7.57 3.63
CA ASN A 28 12.50 -8.64 4.61
C ASN A 28 11.85 -9.89 4.02
N LEU A 29 11.66 -9.96 2.70
CA LEU A 29 11.14 -11.16 2.06
C LEU A 29 12.12 -12.33 2.21
N PRO A 30 11.63 -13.53 2.56
CA PRO A 30 12.45 -14.73 2.53
C PRO A 30 12.79 -15.12 1.08
N GLU A 31 13.85 -15.91 0.89
CA GLU A 31 14.24 -16.41 -0.45
C GLU A 31 13.10 -17.17 -1.14
N ASP A 32 12.38 -18.00 -0.36
CA ASP A 32 11.15 -18.67 -0.79
C ASP A 32 9.93 -17.94 -0.21
N VAL A 33 9.37 -17.01 -0.98
CA VAL A 33 8.19 -16.23 -0.58
C VAL A 33 6.97 -17.15 -0.42
N PRO A 34 6.32 -17.19 0.76
CA PRO A 34 5.09 -17.95 0.95
C PRO A 34 3.98 -17.51 -0.02
N GLU A 35 3.19 -18.46 -0.53
CA GLU A 35 2.12 -18.18 -1.51
C GLU A 35 1.10 -17.16 -0.99
N ASP A 36 0.77 -17.20 0.30
CA ASP A 36 -0.15 -16.26 0.93
C ASP A 36 0.45 -14.85 1.08
N VAL A 37 1.76 -14.74 1.29
CA VAL A 37 2.48 -13.45 1.26
C VAL A 37 2.53 -12.92 -0.17
N GLN A 38 2.82 -13.77 -1.17
CA GLN A 38 2.83 -13.36 -2.57
C GLN A 38 1.46 -12.87 -3.04
N ALA A 39 0.37 -13.55 -2.65
CA ALA A 39 -0.98 -13.12 -2.98
C ALA A 39 -1.32 -11.74 -2.40
N LEU A 40 -0.87 -11.45 -1.17
CA LEU A 40 -1.05 -10.14 -0.55
C LEU A 40 -0.20 -9.05 -1.21
N LEU A 41 1.03 -9.38 -1.65
CA LEU A 41 1.88 -8.47 -2.42
C LEU A 41 1.22 -8.10 -3.76
N ASP A 42 0.66 -9.10 -4.46
CA ASP A 42 -0.05 -8.89 -5.71
C ASP A 42 -1.30 -8.00 -5.51
N GLU A 43 -2.07 -8.23 -4.45
CA GLU A 43 -3.24 -7.41 -4.08
C GLU A 43 -2.82 -5.98 -3.68
N MET A 44 -1.74 -5.83 -2.90
CA MET A 44 -1.18 -4.54 -2.53
C MET A 44 -0.77 -3.73 -3.78
N GLN A 45 -0.10 -4.38 -4.74
CA GLN A 45 0.32 -3.74 -5.98
C GLN A 45 -0.88 -3.34 -6.85
N GLU A 46 -1.93 -4.16 -6.93
CA GLU A 46 -3.17 -3.81 -7.64
C GLU A 46 -3.79 -2.53 -7.07
N HIS A 47 -3.85 -2.39 -5.74
CA HIS A 47 -4.35 -1.19 -5.09
C HIS A 47 -3.48 0.04 -5.35
N ILE A 48 -2.14 -0.11 -5.36
CA ILE A 48 -1.22 0.97 -5.72
C ILE A 48 -1.46 1.44 -7.16
N ASP A 49 -1.61 0.50 -8.09
CA ASP A 49 -1.85 0.79 -9.51
C ASP A 49 -3.20 1.50 -9.71
N ASN A 50 -4.25 1.03 -9.04
CA ASN A 50 -5.57 1.68 -9.03
C ASN A 50 -5.49 3.13 -8.50
N ALA A 51 -4.69 3.36 -7.44
CA ALA A 51 -4.49 4.69 -6.88
C ALA A 51 -3.72 5.64 -7.82
N ASN A 52 -2.79 5.12 -8.60
CA ASN A 52 -1.93 5.90 -9.51
C ASN A 52 -2.58 6.18 -10.87
N THR A 53 -3.51 5.33 -11.32
CA THR A 53 -4.16 5.46 -12.64
C THR A 53 -5.42 6.33 -12.62
N THR A 54 -6.00 6.56 -11.45
CA THR A 54 -7.24 7.34 -11.30
C THR A 54 -7.02 8.85 -11.17
N GLY A 55 -7.93 9.65 -11.74
CA GLY A 55 -7.98 11.10 -11.50
C GLY A 55 -8.72 11.50 -10.22
N ASN A 56 -9.31 10.54 -9.50
CA ASN A 56 -10.11 10.77 -8.30
C ASN A 56 -9.28 10.50 -7.03
N SER A 57 -8.76 11.56 -6.41
CA SER A 57 -7.94 11.48 -5.19
C SER A 57 -8.64 10.81 -4.00
N ILE A 58 -9.97 10.85 -3.89
CA ILE A 58 -10.71 10.19 -2.81
C ILE A 58 -10.66 8.68 -3.02
N TYR A 59 -10.91 8.25 -4.27
CA TYR A 59 -10.79 6.86 -4.65
C TYR A 59 -9.35 6.37 -4.49
N ALA A 60 -8.37 7.12 -5.00
CA ALA A 60 -6.94 6.81 -4.84
C ALA A 60 -6.56 6.68 -3.35
N ASN A 61 -7.04 7.60 -2.50
CA ASN A 61 -6.80 7.51 -1.06
C ASN A 61 -7.36 6.21 -0.46
N ASN A 62 -8.55 5.79 -0.86
CA ASN A 62 -9.15 4.56 -0.36
C ASN A 62 -8.40 3.31 -0.84
N GLU A 63 -7.93 3.30 -2.08
CA GLU A 63 -7.08 2.20 -2.57
C GLU A 63 -5.76 2.14 -1.79
N LEU A 64 -5.13 3.29 -1.48
CA LEU A 64 -3.90 3.32 -0.66
C LEU A 64 -4.13 2.82 0.78
N LEU A 65 -5.30 3.09 1.38
CA LEU A 65 -5.63 2.51 2.68
C LEU A 65 -5.79 1.00 2.65
N LYS A 66 -6.30 0.43 1.54
CA LYS A 66 -6.33 -1.03 1.34
C LYS A 66 -4.93 -1.60 1.14
N ALA A 67 -4.09 -0.92 0.37
CA ALA A 67 -2.68 -1.31 0.21
C ALA A 67 -1.94 -1.31 1.56
N LEU A 68 -2.17 -0.32 2.43
CA LEU A 68 -1.65 -0.33 3.81
C LEU A 68 -2.19 -1.51 4.62
N LYS A 69 -3.46 -1.90 4.42
CA LYS A 69 -4.01 -3.07 5.09
C LYS A 69 -3.32 -4.38 4.65
N CYS A 70 -3.06 -4.52 3.35
CA CYS A 70 -2.26 -5.64 2.84
C CYS A 70 -0.85 -5.63 3.46
N ALA A 71 -0.21 -4.46 3.59
CA ALA A 71 1.08 -4.34 4.24
C ALA A 71 1.04 -4.82 5.70
N GLU A 72 0.05 -4.40 6.50
CA GLU A 72 -0.12 -4.88 7.87
C GLU A 72 -0.26 -6.41 7.95
N ASP A 73 -1.03 -7.01 7.03
CA ASP A 73 -1.26 -8.45 7.01
C ASP A 73 0.01 -9.22 6.56
N ILE A 74 0.82 -8.63 5.67
CA ILE A 74 2.14 -9.16 5.30
C ILE A 74 3.11 -9.06 6.48
N GLU A 75 3.15 -7.91 7.17
CA GLU A 75 4.00 -7.70 8.35
C GLU A 75 3.70 -8.74 9.44
N GLU A 76 2.41 -9.03 9.71
CA GLU A 76 1.99 -10.07 10.65
C GLU A 76 2.50 -11.46 10.22
N LYS A 77 2.38 -11.81 8.93
CA LYS A 77 2.83 -13.10 8.39
C LYS A 77 4.34 -13.28 8.43
N LEU A 78 5.08 -12.22 8.14
CA LEU A 78 6.55 -12.23 8.14
C LEU A 78 7.12 -12.02 9.55
N GLY A 79 6.32 -11.60 10.52
CA GLY A 79 6.77 -11.30 11.88
C GLY A 79 7.67 -10.07 11.95
N ILE A 80 7.45 -9.09 11.07
CA ILE A 80 8.21 -7.84 10.98
C ILE A 80 7.33 -6.65 11.38
N THR A 81 7.92 -5.45 11.42
CA THR A 81 7.18 -4.20 11.61
C THR A 81 7.83 -3.12 10.78
N CYS A 82 7.09 -2.54 9.85
CA CYS A 82 7.60 -1.50 8.96
C CYS A 82 7.30 -0.09 9.47
N PRO A 83 8.13 0.90 9.13
CA PRO A 83 7.91 2.28 9.57
C PRO A 83 6.77 2.94 8.78
N LEU A 84 5.87 3.62 9.50
CA LEU A 84 4.74 4.40 8.97
C LEU A 84 5.05 5.89 8.84
#